data_AF-A0A1G5UZI3-F1
#
_entry.id   AF-A0A1G5UZI3-F1
#
_cell.length_a   1.000
_cell.length_b   1.000
_cell.length_c   1.000
_cell.angle_alpha   90.00
_cell.angle_beta   90.00
_cell.angle_gamma   90.00
#
_symmetry.space_group_name_H-M   'P 1'
#
loop_
_entity.id
_entity.type
_entity.pdbx_description
1 polymer ?
#
loop_
_entity_poly.entity_id
_entity_poly.type
_entity_poly.pdbx_seq_one_letter_code
_entity_poly.pdbx_strand_id
1 'polypeptide(L)'
;MELCAGTLLTVLKRCKSSRILQKEFGTEVFKAIQPDFDMNDDDSAISAVFRGARNLDTFIRINYDEMTPTEVALRFNEHVVPMLDRNKWNGIVCALKQIIKDSDIDKDTVIEFINGLKCGEILEKTDIVFSEFLAGILLYVVRHTDNLNRQSIVKEITSGYVDEAEKKWPRINFVETYSLDCLDAIGQVINDAEAVNMIVQEGGNCVVCGKPLEKDNITKAVCSDGTSFLVCIGCSVKIMNASKTQIEEYKNIKQQLKTNMVTRSRMSENHLGDDVRLVIRAVSKMDMSTLTPSRMNPITVEQKVSDAQLRRSILHDVNDCYSDVDAIIAAEAAAGRLNVRTFEKVIKRMYEDRDETASQSDVYNTLVELIYEQTGRISREASRILVSYFVQRCEVFG
;
A
#
# COMPACT_ATOMS: atom_id res chain seq x y z
N MET A 1 -26.13 18.83 -4.06
CA MET A 1 -25.10 18.65 -3.02
C MET A 1 -23.80 19.19 -3.59
N GLU A 2 -22.93 19.81 -2.79
CA GLU A 2 -21.67 20.41 -3.30
C GLU A 2 -20.48 19.94 -2.46
N LEU A 3 -19.37 19.65 -3.11
CA LEU A 3 -18.13 19.23 -2.48
C LEU A 3 -17.47 20.45 -1.83
N CYS A 4 -17.31 20.38 -0.51
CA CYS A 4 -16.55 21.36 0.27
C CYS A 4 -16.00 20.68 1.54
N ALA A 5 -15.21 21.43 2.32
CA ALA A 5 -14.65 20.91 3.57
C ALA A 5 -15.74 20.39 4.52
N GLY A 6 -16.85 21.13 4.68
CA GLY A 6 -17.95 20.75 5.56
C GLY A 6 -18.65 19.46 5.14
N THR A 7 -18.84 19.24 3.83
CA THR A 7 -19.49 18.02 3.33
C THR A 7 -18.57 16.80 3.48
N LEU A 8 -17.29 16.92 3.11
CA LEU A 8 -16.27 15.89 3.35
C LEU A 8 -16.16 15.52 4.83
N LEU A 9 -15.92 16.51 5.69
CA LEU A 9 -15.71 16.29 7.12
C LEU A 9 -16.96 15.73 7.81
N THR A 10 -18.15 16.09 7.34
CA THR A 10 -19.39 15.53 7.88
C THR A 10 -19.57 14.07 7.50
N VAL A 11 -19.24 13.65 6.27
CA VAL A 11 -19.22 12.21 5.90
C VAL A 11 -18.29 11.44 6.85
N LEU A 12 -17.06 11.92 7.01
CA LEU A 12 -16.08 11.29 7.89
C LEU A 12 -16.54 11.24 9.35
N LYS A 13 -17.10 12.35 9.87
CA LYS A 13 -17.68 12.43 11.22
C LYS A 13 -18.78 11.39 11.46
N ARG A 14 -19.61 11.09 10.47
CA ARG A 14 -20.67 10.07 10.59
C ARG A 14 -20.12 8.64 10.60
N CYS A 15 -18.89 8.49 10.11
CA CYS A 15 -18.24 7.20 9.92
C CYS A 15 -17.07 6.93 10.87
N LYS A 16 -16.69 7.89 11.72
CA LYS A 16 -15.73 7.67 12.80
C LYS A 16 -16.27 6.73 13.88
N SER A 17 -15.36 6.14 14.66
CA SER A 17 -15.70 5.39 15.86
C SER A 17 -16.57 6.21 16.83
N SER A 18 -17.59 5.58 17.42
CA SER A 18 -18.51 6.23 18.37
C SER A 18 -17.80 6.72 19.64
N ARG A 19 -16.64 6.14 19.96
CA ARG A 19 -15.83 6.48 21.15
C ARG A 19 -15.04 7.77 21.01
N ILE A 20 -14.87 8.26 19.79
CA ILE A 20 -14.00 9.40 19.47
C ILE A 20 -14.84 10.67 19.47
N LEU A 21 -14.39 11.74 20.11
CA LEU A 21 -15.12 13.01 20.07
C LEU A 21 -14.92 13.71 18.71
N GLN A 22 -15.91 14.52 18.28
CA GLN A 22 -15.74 15.31 17.04
C GLN A 22 -14.53 16.24 17.12
N LYS A 23 -14.28 16.80 18.30
CA LYS A 23 -13.15 17.67 18.59
C LYS A 23 -11.83 16.97 18.33
N GLU A 24 -11.62 15.81 18.96
CA GLU A 24 -10.44 14.97 18.78
C GLU A 24 -10.24 14.60 17.30
N PHE A 25 -11.30 14.13 16.65
CA PHE A 25 -11.26 13.77 15.23
C PHE A 25 -10.90 14.95 14.33
N GLY A 26 -11.54 16.11 14.53
CA GLY A 26 -11.27 17.31 13.74
C GLY A 26 -9.85 17.82 13.93
N THR A 27 -9.32 17.74 15.15
CA THR A 27 -7.93 18.12 15.45
C THR A 27 -6.94 17.27 14.69
N GLU A 28 -7.09 15.95 14.68
CA GLU A 28 -6.17 15.06 13.94
C GLU A 28 -6.29 15.26 12.43
N VAL A 29 -7.49 15.50 11.90
CA VAL A 29 -7.66 15.86 10.47
C VAL A 29 -6.93 17.16 10.14
N PHE A 30 -7.00 18.17 10.99
CA PHE A 30 -6.36 19.46 10.73
C PHE A 30 -4.85 19.42 10.95
N LYS A 31 -4.35 18.62 11.90
CA LYS A 31 -2.91 18.35 12.08
C LYS A 31 -2.28 17.63 10.89
N ALA A 32 -3.06 16.80 10.18
CA ALA A 32 -2.56 16.19 8.95
C ALA A 32 -2.15 17.25 7.91
N ILE A 33 -2.88 18.38 7.87
CA ILE A 33 -2.60 19.52 7.00
C ILE A 33 -1.55 20.45 7.64
N GLN A 34 -1.76 20.87 8.90
CA GLN A 34 -0.89 21.79 9.61
C GLN A 34 -0.43 21.17 10.93
N PRO A 35 0.75 20.54 11.00
CA PRO A 35 1.20 19.76 12.16
C PRO A 35 1.21 20.54 13.49
N ASP A 36 1.52 21.84 13.42
CA ASP A 36 1.56 22.74 14.59
C ASP A 36 0.17 23.23 15.02
N PHE A 37 -0.91 22.72 14.42
CA PHE A 37 -2.26 23.07 14.82
C PHE A 37 -2.54 22.61 16.26
N ASP A 38 -2.56 23.59 17.18
CA ASP A 38 -3.04 23.42 18.55
C ASP A 38 -4.47 23.94 18.69
N MET A 39 -5.27 23.12 19.35
CA MET A 39 -6.72 23.25 19.53
C MET A 39 -7.08 24.09 20.76
N ASN A 40 -6.10 24.48 21.58
CA ASN A 40 -6.33 25.25 22.81
C ASN A 40 -7.10 26.56 22.62
N ASP A 41 -7.29 27.04 21.38
CA ASP A 41 -7.93 28.32 21.10
C ASP A 41 -9.42 28.32 20.67
N ASP A 42 -10.04 27.26 20.10
CA ASP A 42 -11.46 27.43 19.67
C ASP A 42 -12.26 26.17 19.24
N ASP A 43 -12.96 25.50 20.17
CA ASP A 43 -13.94 24.41 19.84
C ASP A 43 -15.05 24.85 18.89
N SER A 44 -15.35 26.14 18.92
CA SER A 44 -16.35 26.75 18.05
C SER A 44 -15.90 26.73 16.60
N ALA A 45 -14.59 26.82 16.32
CA ALA A 45 -14.02 26.88 14.98
C ALA A 45 -14.10 25.53 14.26
N ILE A 46 -13.65 24.43 14.89
CA ILE A 46 -13.75 23.08 14.30
C ILE A 46 -15.22 22.78 13.97
N SER A 47 -16.11 23.02 14.92
CA SER A 47 -17.54 22.81 14.73
C SER A 47 -18.12 23.71 13.64
N ALA A 48 -17.62 24.93 13.47
CA ALA A 48 -18.05 25.83 12.40
C ALA A 48 -17.61 25.32 11.02
N VAL A 49 -16.37 24.81 10.88
CA VAL A 49 -15.91 24.20 9.61
C VAL A 49 -16.75 22.98 9.26
N PHE A 50 -16.94 22.06 10.21
CA PHE A 50 -17.74 20.85 9.98
C PHE A 50 -19.18 21.20 9.56
N ARG A 51 -19.73 22.31 10.07
CA ARG A 51 -21.09 22.76 9.71
C ARG A 51 -21.16 23.55 8.40
N GLY A 52 -20.04 23.84 7.73
CA GLY A 52 -20.06 24.73 6.56
C GLY A 52 -20.36 26.19 6.91
N ALA A 53 -19.88 26.65 8.07
CA ALA A 53 -20.10 28.01 8.56
C ALA A 53 -18.80 28.85 8.58
N ARG A 54 -17.66 28.25 8.27
CA ARG A 54 -16.33 28.89 8.35
C ARG A 54 -15.35 28.17 7.42
N ASN A 55 -14.48 28.94 6.74
CA ASN A 55 -13.36 28.40 5.96
C ASN A 55 -12.19 28.05 6.87
N LEU A 56 -11.43 27.02 6.50
CA LEU A 56 -10.34 26.51 7.33
C LEU A 56 -9.20 27.53 7.49
N ASP A 57 -8.89 28.23 6.40
CA ASP A 57 -7.87 29.29 6.31
C ASP A 57 -8.13 30.51 7.21
N THR A 58 -9.35 30.69 7.70
CA THR A 58 -9.70 31.81 8.59
C THR A 58 -9.12 31.67 10.01
N PHE A 59 -8.66 30.48 10.40
CA PHE A 59 -8.07 30.24 11.72
C PHE A 59 -6.90 29.26 11.71
N ILE A 60 -6.67 28.54 10.61
CA ILE A 60 -5.45 27.75 10.39
C ILE A 60 -4.66 28.42 9.28
N ARG A 61 -3.44 28.86 9.57
CA ARG A 61 -2.51 29.32 8.54
C ARG A 61 -1.91 28.11 7.85
N ILE A 62 -2.45 27.75 6.69
CA ILE A 62 -1.99 26.61 5.91
C ILE A 62 -0.87 27.07 4.97
N ASN A 63 0.32 26.47 5.10
CA ASN A 63 1.43 26.72 4.18
C ASN A 63 1.42 25.68 3.05
N TYR A 64 0.71 25.98 1.95
CA TYR A 64 0.61 25.06 0.82
C TYR A 64 1.93 24.86 0.06
N ASP A 65 2.89 25.78 0.19
CA ASP A 65 4.17 25.71 -0.54
C ASP A 65 5.18 24.79 0.15
N GLU A 66 5.06 24.61 1.46
CA GLU A 66 5.90 23.71 2.26
C GLU A 66 5.27 22.33 2.48
N MET A 67 4.05 22.12 1.99
CA MET A 67 3.26 20.91 2.21
C MET A 67 3.29 19.99 1.00
N THR A 68 3.86 18.80 1.15
CA THR A 68 3.74 17.78 0.11
C THR A 68 2.43 16.99 0.28
N PRO A 69 1.68 16.72 -0.80
CA PRO A 69 0.46 15.93 -0.72
C PRO A 69 0.69 14.56 -0.06
N THR A 70 1.81 13.91 -0.38
CA THR A 70 2.19 12.60 0.18
C THR A 70 2.37 12.62 1.70
N GLU A 71 3.00 13.65 2.27
CA GLU A 71 3.12 13.79 3.73
C GLU A 71 1.76 13.92 4.42
N VAL A 72 0.83 14.63 3.78
CA VAL A 72 -0.54 14.76 4.30
C VAL A 72 -1.23 13.40 4.28
N ALA A 73 -1.08 12.64 3.19
CA ALA A 73 -1.61 11.28 3.10
C ALA A 73 -1.02 10.33 4.17
N LEU A 74 0.29 10.43 4.45
CA LEU A 74 0.95 9.65 5.50
C LEU A 74 0.37 9.99 6.88
N ARG A 75 0.34 11.27 7.27
CA ARG A 75 -0.24 11.71 8.55
C ARG A 75 -1.72 11.34 8.65
N PHE A 76 -2.46 11.44 7.55
CA PHE A 76 -3.86 11.05 7.49
C PHE A 76 -4.03 9.54 7.73
N ASN A 77 -3.16 8.71 7.16
CA ASN A 77 -3.13 7.28 7.38
C ASN A 77 -2.76 6.90 8.81
N GLU A 78 -1.80 7.58 9.42
CA GLU A 78 -1.33 7.30 10.78
C GLU A 78 -2.31 7.76 11.87
N HIS A 79 -2.97 8.91 11.67
CA HIS A 79 -3.74 9.56 12.74
C HIS A 79 -5.24 9.62 12.48
N VAL A 80 -5.69 9.73 11.23
CA VAL A 80 -7.13 9.91 10.92
C VAL A 80 -7.81 8.60 10.55
N VAL A 81 -7.20 7.81 9.65
CA VAL A 81 -7.76 6.53 9.20
C VAL A 81 -8.06 5.57 10.37
N PRO A 82 -7.21 5.44 11.41
CA PRO A 82 -7.50 4.57 12.56
C PRO A 82 -8.71 5.03 13.39
N MET A 83 -9.12 6.30 13.25
CA MET A 83 -10.31 6.85 13.91
C MET A 83 -11.61 6.51 13.15
N LEU A 84 -11.51 6.07 11.89
CA LEU A 84 -12.63 5.71 11.03
C LEU A 84 -13.02 4.25 11.22
N ASP A 85 -14.33 3.97 11.28
CA ASP A 85 -14.85 2.61 11.36
C ASP A 85 -14.60 1.90 10.03
N ARG A 86 -13.78 0.83 10.04
CA ARG A 86 -13.43 0.05 8.86
C ARG A 86 -14.65 -0.51 8.13
N ASN A 87 -15.74 -0.81 8.85
CA ASN A 87 -16.97 -1.31 8.23
C ASN A 87 -17.70 -0.25 7.41
N LYS A 88 -17.35 1.04 7.57
CA LYS A 88 -17.97 2.17 6.89
C LYS A 88 -17.11 2.75 5.77
N TRP A 89 -15.94 2.20 5.49
CA TRP A 89 -15.05 2.70 4.44
C TRP A 89 -15.71 2.72 3.06
N ASN A 90 -16.46 1.66 2.72
CA ASN A 90 -17.19 1.61 1.45
C ASN A 90 -18.24 2.74 1.37
N GLY A 91 -19.06 2.89 2.42
CA GLY A 91 -20.01 3.99 2.54
C GLY A 91 -19.38 5.38 2.45
N ILE A 92 -18.20 5.59 3.06
CA ILE A 92 -17.47 6.87 2.94
C ILE A 92 -17.16 7.19 1.48
N VAL A 93 -16.53 6.26 0.75
CA VAL A 93 -16.14 6.49 -0.64
C VAL A 93 -17.37 6.68 -1.52
N CYS A 94 -18.40 5.86 -1.37
CA CYS A 94 -19.65 5.99 -2.13
C CYS A 94 -20.36 7.33 -1.86
N ALA A 95 -20.40 7.79 -0.60
CA ALA A 95 -20.96 9.09 -0.24
C ALA A 95 -20.17 10.24 -0.86
N LEU A 96 -18.84 10.17 -0.85
CA LEU A 96 -18.00 11.19 -1.49
C LEU A 96 -18.14 11.19 -3.01
N LYS A 97 -18.20 10.02 -3.65
CA LYS A 97 -18.51 9.92 -5.09
C LYS A 97 -19.88 10.51 -5.43
N GLN A 98 -20.88 10.26 -4.59
CA GLN A 98 -22.21 10.85 -4.79
C GLN A 98 -22.14 12.39 -4.67
N ILE A 99 -21.45 12.92 -3.66
CA ILE A 99 -21.22 14.37 -3.50
C ILE A 99 -20.49 14.95 -4.71
N ILE A 100 -19.41 14.30 -5.17
CA ILE A 100 -18.62 14.72 -6.34
C ILE A 100 -19.49 14.74 -7.59
N LYS A 101 -20.28 13.68 -7.82
CA LYS A 101 -21.20 13.59 -8.97
C LYS A 101 -22.26 14.69 -8.95
N ASP A 102 -22.75 15.06 -7.77
CA ASP A 102 -23.76 16.10 -7.59
C ASP A 102 -23.16 17.51 -7.61
N SER A 103 -21.83 17.61 -7.47
CA SER A 103 -21.08 18.86 -7.60
C SER A 103 -20.84 19.11 -9.07
N ASP A 104 -21.19 20.29 -9.56
CA ASP A 104 -21.02 20.70 -10.97
C ASP A 104 -19.54 20.97 -11.32
N ILE A 105 -18.66 20.02 -10.99
CA ILE A 105 -17.22 20.07 -11.20
C ILE A 105 -16.93 19.47 -12.57
N ASP A 106 -16.19 20.20 -13.41
CA ASP A 106 -15.78 19.70 -14.72
C ASP A 106 -15.02 18.37 -14.59
N LYS A 107 -15.37 17.40 -15.45
CA LYS A 107 -14.86 16.03 -15.41
C LYS A 107 -13.34 15.93 -15.51
N ASP A 108 -12.68 16.91 -16.13
CA ASP A 108 -11.23 16.97 -16.34
C ASP A 108 -10.49 17.70 -15.20
N THR A 109 -11.22 18.25 -14.23
CA THR A 109 -10.66 18.88 -13.03
C THR A 109 -10.04 17.81 -12.14
N VAL A 110 -8.77 17.99 -11.79
CA VAL A 110 -8.09 17.17 -10.77
C VAL A 110 -8.64 17.55 -9.39
N ILE A 111 -9.17 16.57 -8.66
CA ILE A 111 -9.76 16.77 -7.33
C ILE A 111 -9.22 15.83 -6.24
N GLU A 112 -8.31 14.93 -6.61
CA GLU A 112 -7.55 14.08 -5.69
C GLU A 112 -6.07 14.34 -5.94
N PHE A 113 -5.41 15.03 -5.01
CA PHE A 113 -4.08 15.62 -5.21
C PHE A 113 -2.89 14.69 -4.94
N ILE A 114 -3.12 13.50 -4.41
CA ILE A 114 -2.05 12.52 -4.20
C ILE A 114 -1.71 11.83 -5.52
N ASN A 115 -2.71 11.31 -6.22
CA ASN A 115 -2.51 10.58 -7.47
C ASN A 115 -2.91 11.37 -8.72
N GLY A 116 -3.37 12.61 -8.54
CA GLY A 116 -3.77 13.49 -9.63
C GLY A 116 -5.06 13.04 -10.32
N LEU A 117 -5.96 12.35 -9.61
CA LEU A 117 -7.18 11.83 -10.22
C LEU A 117 -8.16 12.96 -10.54
N LYS A 118 -8.71 12.89 -11.74
CA LYS A 118 -9.76 13.78 -12.23
C LYS A 118 -11.13 13.38 -11.71
N CYS A 119 -12.05 14.34 -11.68
CA CYS A 119 -13.44 14.15 -11.29
C CYS A 119 -14.08 12.95 -12.02
N GLY A 120 -13.97 12.88 -13.35
CA GLY A 120 -14.53 11.79 -14.15
C GLY A 120 -13.94 10.42 -13.80
N GLU A 121 -12.62 10.35 -13.61
CA GLU A 121 -11.90 9.10 -13.28
C GLU A 121 -12.33 8.57 -11.91
N ILE A 122 -12.48 9.45 -10.91
CA ILE A 122 -12.93 9.08 -9.57
C ILE A 122 -14.31 8.44 -9.60
N LEU A 123 -15.24 8.96 -10.40
CA LEU A 123 -16.59 8.41 -10.48
C LEU A 123 -16.56 6.97 -11.01
N GLU A 124 -15.72 6.66 -11.99
CA GLU A 124 -15.65 5.33 -12.63
C GLU A 124 -14.83 4.30 -11.81
N LYS A 125 -13.84 4.74 -11.04
CA LYS A 125 -12.83 3.87 -10.42
C LYS A 125 -13.36 3.04 -9.24
N THR A 126 -13.22 1.71 -9.26
CA THR A 126 -13.63 0.84 -8.14
C THR A 126 -12.51 0.47 -7.18
N ASP A 127 -11.25 0.49 -7.64
CA ASP A 127 -10.09 0.28 -6.78
C ASP A 127 -9.66 1.62 -6.20
N ILE A 128 -9.51 1.72 -4.87
CA ILE A 128 -9.21 2.97 -4.15
C ILE A 128 -8.13 2.72 -3.08
N VAL A 129 -7.11 3.57 -3.07
CA VAL A 129 -6.20 3.70 -1.93
C VAL A 129 -6.85 4.64 -0.93
N PHE A 130 -7.32 4.09 0.19
CA PHE A 130 -8.27 4.78 1.06
C PHE A 130 -7.70 6.05 1.70
N SER A 131 -6.50 5.99 2.25
CA SER A 131 -5.82 7.13 2.88
C SER A 131 -5.56 8.25 1.89
N GLU A 132 -4.97 7.90 0.73
CA GLU A 132 -4.61 8.85 -0.32
C GLU A 132 -5.86 9.52 -0.90
N PHE A 133 -6.91 8.75 -1.20
CA PHE A 133 -8.17 9.28 -1.71
C PHE A 133 -8.78 10.33 -0.79
N LEU A 134 -8.81 10.07 0.52
CA LEU A 134 -9.35 11.01 1.50
C LEU A 134 -8.48 12.25 1.66
N ALA A 135 -7.15 12.06 1.76
CA ALA A 135 -6.20 13.15 1.90
C ALA A 135 -6.16 14.06 0.66
N GLY A 136 -6.20 13.48 -0.53
CA GLY A 136 -6.22 14.23 -1.78
C GLY A 136 -7.48 15.07 -1.96
N ILE A 137 -8.65 14.51 -1.65
CA ILE A 137 -9.91 15.26 -1.67
C ILE A 137 -9.88 16.35 -0.59
N LEU A 138 -9.34 16.06 0.60
CA LEU A 138 -9.18 17.06 1.66
C LEU A 138 -8.34 18.26 1.19
N LEU A 139 -7.21 18.01 0.55
CA LEU A 139 -6.35 19.06 -0.01
C LEU A 139 -7.08 19.89 -1.07
N TYR A 140 -7.84 19.23 -1.95
CA TYR A 140 -8.65 19.91 -2.94
C TYR A 140 -9.69 20.84 -2.28
N VAL A 141 -10.51 20.32 -1.35
CA VAL A 141 -11.60 21.11 -0.77
C VAL A 141 -11.09 22.27 0.08
N VAL A 142 -9.96 22.09 0.77
CA VAL A 142 -9.37 23.13 1.60
C VAL A 142 -8.76 24.26 0.75
N ARG A 143 -8.25 23.94 -0.44
CA ARG A 143 -7.58 24.92 -1.32
C ARG A 143 -8.50 25.56 -2.37
N HIS A 144 -9.52 24.84 -2.84
CA HIS A 144 -10.27 25.22 -4.05
C HIS A 144 -11.78 25.36 -3.86
N THR A 145 -12.31 25.14 -2.65
CA THR A 145 -13.76 25.25 -2.40
C THR A 145 -14.07 26.23 -1.28
N ASP A 146 -15.22 26.88 -1.37
CA ASP A 146 -15.74 27.73 -0.29
C ASP A 146 -16.62 26.91 0.65
N ASN A 147 -16.31 26.96 1.94
CA ASN A 147 -17.04 26.31 3.00
C ASN A 147 -17.96 27.27 3.76
N LEU A 148 -17.95 28.57 3.44
CA LEU A 148 -18.84 29.55 4.05
C LEU A 148 -20.28 29.38 3.51
N ASN A 149 -21.28 29.60 4.38
CA ASN A 149 -22.70 29.53 4.03
C ASN A 149 -23.19 28.17 3.47
N ARG A 150 -22.52 27.07 3.82
CA ARG A 150 -22.85 25.70 3.37
C ARG A 150 -23.67 24.90 4.39
N GLN A 151 -24.22 25.54 5.43
CA GLN A 151 -24.91 24.85 6.53
C GLN A 151 -26.17 24.09 6.09
N SER A 152 -26.88 24.56 5.06
CA SER A 152 -28.05 23.87 4.52
C SER A 152 -27.65 22.53 3.89
N ILE A 153 -26.68 22.54 2.98
CA ILE A 153 -26.23 21.32 2.27
C ILE A 153 -25.54 20.33 3.21
N VAL A 154 -24.75 20.81 4.17
CA VAL A 154 -24.05 19.95 5.14
C VAL A 154 -25.04 19.19 6.03
N LYS A 155 -26.18 19.80 6.39
CA LYS A 155 -27.20 19.16 7.24
C LYS A 155 -27.89 17.98 6.55
N GLU A 156 -27.89 17.92 5.23
CA GLU A 156 -28.46 16.81 4.46
C GLU A 156 -27.62 15.53 4.60
N ILE A 157 -26.34 15.65 5.01
CA ILE A 157 -25.43 14.51 5.22
C ILE A 157 -25.73 13.84 6.57
N THR A 158 -26.71 12.94 6.52
CA THR A 158 -27.11 12.06 7.62
C THR A 158 -26.43 10.69 7.50
N SER A 159 -26.57 9.84 8.52
CA SER A 159 -26.17 8.43 8.38
C SER A 159 -26.95 7.73 7.27
N GLY A 160 -28.24 8.04 7.10
CA GLY A 160 -29.05 7.52 6.00
C GLY A 160 -28.55 7.94 4.62
N TYR A 161 -28.00 9.16 4.49
CA TYR A 161 -27.37 9.60 3.23
C TYR A 161 -26.19 8.69 2.84
N VAL A 162 -25.34 8.33 3.81
CA VAL A 162 -24.20 7.43 3.57
C VAL A 162 -24.68 6.04 3.17
N ASP A 163 -25.65 5.49 3.90
CA ASP A 163 -26.23 4.16 3.62
C ASP A 163 -26.94 4.11 2.25
N GLU A 164 -27.59 5.20 1.84
CA GLU A 164 -28.21 5.32 0.52
C GLU A 164 -27.18 5.44 -0.61
N ALA A 165 -26.10 6.18 -0.40
CA ALA A 165 -25.02 6.29 -1.36
C ALA A 165 -24.34 4.93 -1.58
N GLU A 166 -24.08 4.18 -0.52
CA GLU A 166 -23.48 2.85 -0.59
C GLU A 166 -24.26 1.87 -1.48
N LYS A 167 -25.60 2.00 -1.54
CA LYS A 167 -26.47 1.18 -2.40
C LYS A 167 -26.44 1.59 -3.88
N LYS A 168 -26.04 2.82 -4.19
CA LYS A 168 -26.06 3.38 -5.55
C LYS A 168 -24.79 3.10 -6.34
N TRP A 169 -23.70 2.82 -5.65
CA TRP A 169 -22.38 2.63 -6.25
C TRP A 169 -21.95 1.15 -6.21
N PRO A 170 -21.13 0.68 -7.16
CA PRO A 170 -20.47 -0.61 -7.05
C PRO A 170 -19.62 -0.68 -5.78
N ARG A 171 -19.41 -1.91 -5.28
CA ARG A 171 -18.52 -2.13 -4.14
C ARG A 171 -17.11 -1.65 -4.47
N ILE A 172 -16.54 -0.88 -3.57
CA ILE A 172 -15.17 -0.38 -3.67
C ILE A 172 -14.20 -1.46 -3.18
N ASN A 173 -13.15 -1.68 -3.95
CA ASN A 173 -12.02 -2.51 -3.59
C ASN A 173 -10.95 -1.61 -2.98
N PHE A 174 -10.59 -1.86 -1.72
CA PHE A 174 -9.51 -1.13 -1.08
C PHE A 174 -8.19 -1.80 -1.44
N VAL A 175 -7.36 -1.07 -2.18
CA VAL A 175 -6.01 -1.46 -2.57
C VAL A 175 -5.02 -0.61 -1.80
N GLU A 176 -3.83 -1.15 -1.58
CA GLU A 176 -2.83 -0.45 -0.76
C GLU A 176 -2.06 0.60 -1.56
N THR A 177 -1.97 0.41 -2.88
CA THR A 177 -1.47 1.38 -3.86
C THR A 177 -2.24 1.22 -5.16
N TYR A 178 -2.40 2.27 -5.96
CA TYR A 178 -2.85 2.08 -7.34
C TYR A 178 -1.79 1.31 -8.13
N SER A 179 -2.19 0.25 -8.84
CA SER A 179 -1.30 -0.41 -9.79
C SER A 179 -0.85 0.62 -10.82
N LEU A 180 0.40 1.08 -10.75
CA LEU A 180 0.81 2.33 -11.43
C LEU A 180 0.76 2.38 -12.97
N ASP A 181 -0.43 2.70 -13.50
CA ASP A 181 -0.59 3.30 -14.82
C ASP A 181 0.09 4.70 -14.90
N CYS A 182 0.59 5.22 -13.77
CA CYS A 182 1.36 6.48 -13.67
C CYS A 182 2.81 6.41 -14.21
N LEU A 183 3.28 5.27 -14.72
CA LEU A 183 4.64 5.18 -15.32
C LEU A 183 4.77 5.96 -16.63
N ASP A 184 3.67 6.33 -17.27
CA ASP A 184 3.70 7.21 -18.45
C ASP A 184 3.96 8.68 -18.08
N ALA A 185 3.58 9.11 -16.88
CA ALA A 185 3.96 10.43 -16.34
C ALA A 185 5.47 10.50 -16.01
N ILE A 186 6.06 9.39 -15.52
CA ILE A 186 7.50 9.27 -15.23
C ILE A 186 8.34 9.35 -16.52
N GLY A 187 7.76 9.01 -17.68
CA GLY A 187 8.41 9.15 -18.99
C GLY A 187 8.86 10.57 -19.33
N GLN A 188 8.28 11.60 -18.71
CA GLN A 188 8.65 13.01 -18.86
C GLN A 188 9.78 13.46 -17.90
N VAL A 189 10.09 12.66 -16.87
CA VAL A 189 11.00 13.03 -15.76
C VAL A 189 12.44 12.52 -15.98
N ILE A 190 12.72 11.90 -17.14
CA ILE A 190 14.04 11.29 -17.44
C ILE A 190 15.15 12.34 -17.68
N ASN A 191 14.80 13.62 -17.75
CA ASN A 191 15.77 14.71 -17.76
C ASN A 191 16.13 15.21 -16.35
N ASP A 192 15.48 14.68 -15.31
CA ASP A 192 15.70 15.08 -13.94
C ASP A 192 16.65 14.09 -13.24
N ALA A 193 17.86 14.55 -12.95
CA ALA A 193 18.87 13.77 -12.25
C ALA A 193 18.42 13.35 -10.84
N GLU A 194 17.46 14.05 -10.26
CA GLU A 194 16.92 13.80 -8.92
C GLU A 194 15.94 12.62 -8.92
N ALA A 195 15.08 12.51 -9.94
CA ALA A 195 14.19 11.36 -10.13
C ALA A 195 14.94 10.08 -10.52
N VAL A 196 15.99 10.19 -11.33
CA VAL A 196 16.87 9.06 -11.63
C VAL A 196 17.61 8.59 -10.37
N ASN A 197 18.06 9.52 -9.53
CA ASN A 197 18.64 9.19 -8.22
C ASN A 197 17.64 8.47 -7.32
N MET A 198 16.37 8.88 -7.25
CA MET A 198 15.36 8.18 -6.46
C MET A 198 15.14 6.74 -6.95
N ILE A 199 15.03 6.52 -8.26
CA ILE A 199 14.85 5.16 -8.83
C ILE A 199 16.06 4.27 -8.52
N VAL A 200 17.27 4.83 -8.55
CA VAL A 200 18.51 4.11 -8.21
C VAL A 200 18.62 3.86 -6.70
N GLN A 201 18.27 4.83 -5.86
CA GLN A 201 18.30 4.71 -4.40
C GLN A 201 17.25 3.73 -3.86
N GLU A 202 16.07 3.70 -4.47
CA GLU A 202 15.00 2.72 -4.21
C GLU A 202 15.24 1.37 -4.93
N GLY A 203 16.39 1.17 -5.59
CA GLY A 203 16.85 -0.13 -6.11
C GLY A 203 16.08 -0.64 -7.32
N GLY A 204 15.78 0.26 -8.25
CA GLY A 204 15.30 -0.12 -9.56
C GLY A 204 16.26 -1.10 -10.22
N ASN A 205 15.76 -2.29 -10.58
CA ASN A 205 16.52 -3.30 -11.33
C ASN A 205 16.23 -3.19 -12.83
N CYS A 206 17.22 -3.50 -13.65
CA CYS A 206 17.08 -3.56 -15.11
C CYS A 206 16.13 -4.70 -15.51
N VAL A 207 15.06 -4.39 -16.24
CA VAL A 207 14.06 -5.40 -16.68
C VAL A 207 14.64 -6.51 -17.58
N VAL A 208 15.79 -6.27 -18.21
CA VAL A 208 16.43 -7.23 -19.13
C VAL A 208 17.40 -8.17 -18.43
N CYS A 209 18.22 -7.65 -17.51
CA CYS A 209 19.30 -8.42 -16.89
C CYS A 209 19.13 -8.62 -15.38
N GLY A 210 18.15 -7.99 -14.76
CA GLY A 210 17.86 -8.06 -13.33
C GLY A 210 18.87 -7.36 -12.42
N LYS A 211 19.93 -6.75 -12.97
CA LYS A 211 20.94 -6.04 -12.18
C LYS A 211 20.39 -4.71 -11.65
N PRO A 212 20.82 -4.26 -10.45
CA PRO A 212 20.55 -2.91 -9.98
C PRO A 212 20.98 -1.88 -11.01
N LEU A 213 20.14 -0.88 -11.23
CA LEU A 213 20.47 0.25 -12.08
C LEU A 213 21.39 1.18 -11.29
N GLU A 214 22.50 1.56 -11.92
CA GLU A 214 23.45 2.51 -11.36
C GLU A 214 23.32 3.84 -12.10
N LYS A 215 23.57 4.95 -11.39
CA LYS A 215 23.44 6.31 -11.92
C LYS A 215 24.20 6.53 -13.23
N ASP A 216 25.38 5.94 -13.35
CA ASP A 216 26.26 6.11 -14.52
C ASP A 216 26.04 5.05 -15.61
N ASN A 217 25.13 4.10 -15.38
CA ASN A 217 24.87 2.98 -16.27
C ASN A 217 23.36 2.71 -16.40
N ILE A 218 22.59 3.78 -16.65
CA ILE A 218 21.15 3.74 -16.88
C ILE A 218 20.80 4.52 -18.15
N THR A 219 19.82 4.02 -18.91
CA THR A 219 19.30 4.71 -20.09
C THR A 219 17.83 4.36 -20.32
N LYS A 220 17.11 5.24 -21.00
CA LYS A 220 15.76 5.00 -21.49
C LYS A 220 15.83 4.34 -22.87
N ALA A 221 15.29 3.13 -22.98
CA ALA A 221 15.11 2.47 -24.27
C ALA A 221 13.61 2.38 -24.60
N VAL A 222 13.29 2.57 -25.88
CA VAL A 222 11.92 2.54 -26.40
C VAL A 222 11.77 1.34 -27.33
N CYS A 223 10.74 0.54 -27.10
CA CYS A 223 10.40 -0.61 -27.92
C CYS A 223 9.73 -0.19 -29.24
N SER A 224 9.62 -1.14 -30.16
CA SER A 224 8.91 -0.96 -31.43
C SER A 224 7.42 -0.63 -31.28
N ASP A 225 6.80 -0.94 -30.14
CA ASP A 225 5.41 -0.60 -29.81
C ASP A 225 5.25 0.76 -29.10
N GLY A 226 6.33 1.51 -28.93
CA GLY A 226 6.35 2.81 -28.25
C GLY A 226 6.52 2.73 -26.73
N THR A 227 6.50 1.54 -26.13
CA THR A 227 6.69 1.38 -24.68
C THR A 227 8.12 1.73 -24.28
N SER A 228 8.30 2.48 -23.18
CA SER A 228 9.63 2.83 -22.68
C SER A 228 10.01 2.10 -21.39
N PHE A 229 11.31 1.77 -21.29
CA PHE A 229 11.91 1.05 -20.17
C PHE A 229 13.22 1.72 -19.74
N LEU A 230 13.48 1.72 -18.44
CA LEU A 230 14.78 2.08 -17.88
C LEU A 230 15.62 0.80 -17.76
N VAL A 231 16.79 0.81 -18.40
CA VAL A 231 17.68 -0.36 -18.49
C VAL A 231 19.14 0.08 -18.42
N CYS A 232 20.04 -0.87 -18.16
CA CYS A 232 21.47 -0.60 -18.30
C CYS A 232 21.80 -0.19 -19.74
N ILE A 233 22.84 0.62 -19.93
CA ILE A 233 23.26 1.09 -21.27
C ILE A 233 23.46 -0.09 -22.22
N GLY A 234 24.11 -1.17 -21.75
CA GLY A 234 24.33 -2.39 -22.54
C GLY A 234 23.07 -3.24 -22.83
N CYS A 235 21.96 -3.00 -22.13
CA CYS A 235 20.70 -3.70 -22.34
C CYS A 235 19.72 -2.94 -23.25
N SER A 236 19.99 -1.66 -23.54
CA SER A 236 19.15 -0.82 -24.41
C SER A 236 18.91 -1.44 -25.79
N VAL A 237 19.95 -2.00 -26.40
CA VAL A 237 19.88 -2.64 -27.73
C VAL A 237 18.95 -3.86 -27.73
N LYS A 238 18.83 -4.58 -26.60
CA LYS A 238 17.92 -5.72 -26.46
C LYS A 238 16.45 -5.29 -26.35
N ILE A 239 16.19 -4.12 -25.76
CA ILE A 239 14.85 -3.52 -25.70
C ILE A 239 14.43 -3.01 -27.08
N MET A 240 15.30 -2.27 -27.76
CA MET A 240 14.98 -1.70 -29.09
C MET A 240 14.70 -2.77 -30.14
N ASN A 241 15.36 -3.93 -30.04
CA ASN A 241 15.20 -5.06 -30.97
C ASN A 241 14.29 -6.18 -30.43
N ALA A 242 13.56 -5.93 -29.34
CA ALA A 242 12.70 -6.94 -28.72
C ALA A 242 11.53 -7.34 -29.65
N SER A 243 11.23 -8.64 -29.71
CA SER A 243 10.01 -9.13 -30.37
C SER A 243 8.76 -8.75 -29.57
N LYS A 244 7.57 -8.82 -30.18
CA LYS A 244 6.30 -8.53 -29.49
C LYS A 244 6.09 -9.38 -28.23
N THR A 245 6.49 -10.65 -28.25
CA THR A 245 6.39 -11.54 -27.09
C THR A 245 7.36 -11.15 -25.98
N GLN A 246 8.59 -10.76 -26.33
CA GLN A 246 9.58 -10.28 -25.37
C GLN A 246 9.18 -8.94 -24.75
N ILE A 247 8.56 -8.06 -25.54
CA ILE A 247 8.04 -6.79 -25.05
C ILE A 247 6.98 -7.04 -23.96
N GLU A 248 6.07 -8.00 -24.19
CA GLU A 248 5.04 -8.36 -23.20
C GLU A 248 5.65 -8.98 -21.93
N GLU A 249 6.68 -9.80 -22.09
CA GLU A 249 7.45 -10.34 -20.96
C GLU A 249 8.13 -9.22 -20.15
N TYR A 250 8.76 -8.25 -20.81
CA TYR A 250 9.35 -7.10 -20.14
C TYR A 250 8.32 -6.20 -19.46
N LYS A 251 7.11 -6.06 -20.03
CA LYS A 251 5.99 -5.36 -19.37
C LYS A 251 5.57 -6.08 -18.08
N ASN A 252 5.47 -7.42 -18.11
CA ASN A 252 5.16 -8.21 -16.93
C ASN A 252 6.26 -8.11 -15.86
N ILE A 253 7.54 -8.14 -16.26
CA ILE A 253 8.67 -7.94 -15.32
C ILE A 253 8.65 -6.52 -14.75
N LYS A 254 8.38 -5.50 -15.58
CA LYS A 254 8.21 -4.12 -15.13
C LYS A 254 7.10 -4.02 -14.09
N GLN A 255 5.97 -4.72 -14.29
CA GLN A 255 4.86 -4.77 -13.34
C GLN A 255 5.22 -5.49 -12.03
N GLN A 256 6.05 -6.53 -12.08
CA GLN A 256 6.54 -7.23 -10.89
C GLN A 256 7.53 -6.37 -10.09
N LEU A 257 8.52 -5.77 -10.74
CA LEU A 257 9.50 -4.87 -10.09
C LEU A 257 8.81 -3.66 -9.44
N LYS A 258 7.76 -3.16 -10.07
CA LYS A 258 6.88 -2.10 -9.61
C LYS A 258 6.12 -2.49 -8.33
N THR A 259 5.64 -3.73 -8.23
CA THR A 259 5.03 -4.27 -7.01
C THR A 259 6.05 -4.37 -5.87
N ASN A 260 7.31 -4.67 -6.21
CA ASN A 260 8.38 -4.86 -5.24
C ASN A 260 9.02 -3.53 -4.77
N MET A 261 9.04 -2.48 -5.60
CA MET A 261 9.51 -1.14 -5.20
C MET A 261 8.58 -0.51 -4.17
N VAL A 262 7.26 -0.68 -4.35
CA VAL A 262 6.24 -0.35 -3.34
C VAL A 262 6.46 -1.14 -2.05
N THR A 263 6.99 -2.37 -2.14
CA THR A 263 7.33 -3.19 -0.96
C THR A 263 8.52 -2.61 -0.19
N ARG A 264 9.50 -2.02 -0.88
CA ARG A 264 10.70 -1.42 -0.27
C ARG A 264 10.39 -0.20 0.58
N SER A 265 9.53 0.70 0.10
CA SER A 265 9.08 1.88 0.86
C SER A 265 8.29 1.52 2.13
N ARG A 266 7.75 0.30 2.20
CA ARG A 266 7.00 -0.24 3.34
C ARG A 266 7.87 -0.99 4.35
N MET A 267 9.08 -1.41 3.95
CA MET A 267 10.05 -2.01 4.88
C MET A 267 10.72 -0.98 5.78
N SER A 268 10.84 0.27 5.33
CA SER A 268 11.35 1.38 6.16
C SER A 268 10.34 1.88 7.20
N GLU A 269 9.06 1.56 7.04
CA GLU A 269 7.97 1.96 7.94
C GLU A 269 7.37 0.72 8.63
N ASN A 270 8.01 0.25 9.71
CA ASN A 270 7.59 -0.61 10.85
C ASN A 270 6.46 -1.68 10.76
N HIS A 271 5.48 -1.60 9.85
CA HIS A 271 4.29 -2.45 9.77
C HIS A 271 4.57 -3.88 9.32
N LEU A 272 5.42 -4.10 8.30
CA LEU A 272 5.71 -5.45 7.82
C LEU A 272 6.51 -6.29 8.84
N GLY A 273 7.43 -5.66 9.58
CA GLY A 273 8.16 -6.31 10.67
C GLY A 273 7.23 -6.76 11.80
N ASP A 274 6.19 -5.98 12.09
CA ASP A 274 5.16 -6.34 13.06
C ASP A 274 4.22 -7.44 12.55
N ASP A 275 3.85 -7.41 11.27
CA ASP A 275 3.07 -8.49 10.66
C ASP A 275 3.85 -9.81 10.63
N VAL A 276 5.13 -9.78 10.27
CA VAL A 276 6.03 -10.95 10.34
C VAL A 276 6.14 -11.44 11.79
N ARG A 277 6.30 -10.54 12.77
CA ARG A 277 6.28 -10.90 14.20
C ARG A 277 4.97 -11.57 14.61
N LEU A 278 3.82 -11.05 14.17
CA LEU A 278 2.50 -11.58 14.51
C LEU A 278 2.24 -12.94 13.85
N VAL A 279 2.63 -13.11 12.58
CA VAL A 279 2.54 -14.38 11.86
C VAL A 279 3.43 -15.43 12.51
N ILE A 280 4.69 -15.12 12.84
CA ILE A 280 5.60 -16.04 13.54
C ILE A 280 5.01 -16.51 14.88
N ARG A 281 4.46 -15.58 15.67
CA ARG A 281 3.84 -15.90 16.97
C ARG A 281 2.60 -16.77 16.81
N ALA A 282 1.77 -16.51 15.80
CA ALA A 282 0.57 -17.30 15.53
C ALA A 282 0.90 -18.74 15.11
N VAL A 283 1.89 -18.92 14.22
CA VAL A 283 2.37 -20.24 13.77
C VAL A 283 2.98 -21.04 14.93
N SER A 284 3.69 -20.39 15.85
CA SER A 284 4.31 -21.07 17.01
C SER A 284 3.32 -21.66 18.03
N LYS A 285 2.06 -21.21 18.01
CA LYS A 285 0.99 -21.64 18.92
C LYS A 285 0.11 -22.74 18.35
N MET A 286 0.39 -23.21 17.13
CA MET A 286 -0.36 -24.28 16.49
C MET A 286 -0.05 -25.61 17.20
N ASP A 287 -1.07 -26.25 17.77
CA ASP A 287 -0.92 -27.49 18.52
C ASP A 287 -0.97 -28.70 17.58
N MET A 288 0.20 -29.26 17.26
CA MET A 288 0.36 -30.44 16.41
C MET A 288 1.41 -31.39 17.00
N SER A 289 1.03 -32.10 18.06
CA SER A 289 1.89 -33.02 18.79
C SER A 289 2.27 -34.28 17.99
N THR A 290 3.55 -34.46 17.64
CA THR A 290 4.45 -35.61 17.94
C THR A 290 5.69 -35.68 17.00
N LEU A 291 6.86 -35.98 17.59
CA LEU A 291 8.16 -36.43 17.00
C LEU A 291 9.19 -35.38 16.47
N THR A 292 10.36 -35.90 16.04
CA THR A 292 11.72 -35.70 16.61
C THR A 292 12.62 -34.70 15.85
N PRO A 293 13.66 -34.11 16.49
CA PRO A 293 14.57 -33.16 15.85
C PRO A 293 15.65 -33.86 15.01
N SER A 294 15.92 -33.38 13.79
CA SER A 294 17.12 -33.73 13.02
C SER A 294 17.94 -32.48 12.71
N ARG A 295 19.28 -32.63 12.64
CA ARG A 295 20.25 -31.55 12.45
C ARG A 295 20.23 -31.03 11.02
N MET A 296 20.19 -29.71 10.87
CA MET A 296 20.20 -28.99 9.59
C MET A 296 21.64 -28.63 9.19
N ASN A 297 22.00 -28.88 7.93
CA ASN A 297 23.11 -28.19 7.26
C ASN A 297 22.52 -27.37 6.10
N PRO A 298 22.85 -26.08 5.97
CA PRO A 298 22.29 -25.23 4.93
C PRO A 298 22.88 -25.59 3.55
N ILE A 299 21.99 -25.81 2.56
CA ILE A 299 22.29 -25.89 1.13
C ILE A 299 21.62 -24.68 0.46
N THR A 300 22.28 -24.02 -0.49
CA THR A 300 21.80 -22.75 -1.08
C THR A 300 20.61 -22.98 -2.03
N VAL A 301 19.68 -22.00 -2.12
CA VAL A 301 18.44 -22.11 -2.91
C VAL A 301 18.67 -22.38 -4.39
N GLU A 302 19.82 -22.00 -4.94
CA GLU A 302 20.21 -22.27 -6.33
C GLU A 302 20.26 -23.76 -6.65
N GLN A 303 20.45 -24.61 -5.64
CA GLN A 303 20.54 -26.06 -5.76
C GLN A 303 19.21 -26.79 -5.47
N LYS A 304 18.18 -26.09 -4.93
CA LYS A 304 16.91 -26.70 -4.46
C LYS A 304 15.70 -26.44 -5.37
N VAL A 305 15.67 -25.29 -6.06
CA VAL A 305 14.50 -24.87 -6.85
C VAL A 305 14.80 -24.96 -8.33
N SER A 306 14.09 -25.86 -9.02
CA SER A 306 14.29 -26.12 -10.45
C SER A 306 13.53 -25.13 -11.33
N ASP A 307 12.41 -24.59 -10.83
CA ASP A 307 11.63 -23.54 -11.48
C ASP A 307 12.37 -22.19 -11.42
N ALA A 308 12.75 -21.66 -12.59
CA ALA A 308 13.54 -20.43 -12.69
C ALA A 308 12.79 -19.16 -12.26
N GLN A 309 11.45 -19.15 -12.29
CA GLN A 309 10.62 -18.03 -11.86
C GLN A 309 10.40 -18.07 -10.34
N LEU A 310 10.09 -19.23 -9.78
CA LEU A 310 9.98 -19.45 -8.35
C LEU A 310 11.32 -19.22 -7.65
N ARG A 311 12.42 -19.74 -8.21
CA ARG A 311 13.78 -19.54 -7.69
C ARG A 311 14.13 -18.05 -7.62
N ARG A 312 13.76 -17.27 -8.64
CA ARG A 312 13.97 -15.82 -8.64
C ARG A 312 13.16 -15.11 -7.54
N SER A 313 11.90 -15.52 -7.33
CA SER A 313 11.06 -14.95 -6.27
C SER A 313 11.61 -15.25 -4.87
N ILE A 314 12.05 -16.50 -4.63
CA ILE A 314 12.58 -16.92 -3.33
C ILE A 314 13.93 -16.26 -3.05
N LEU A 315 14.84 -16.22 -4.04
CA LEU A 315 16.14 -15.55 -3.87
C LEU A 315 16.00 -14.04 -3.62
N HIS A 316 14.97 -13.41 -4.17
CA HIS A 316 14.67 -12.00 -3.92
C HIS A 316 14.20 -11.78 -2.48
N ASP A 317 13.17 -12.51 -2.03
CA ASP A 317 12.66 -12.45 -0.64
C ASP A 317 13.78 -12.77 0.38
N VAL A 318 14.67 -13.71 0.06
CA VAL A 318 15.80 -14.11 0.91
C VAL A 318 16.90 -13.06 0.92
N ASN A 319 17.31 -12.51 -0.22
CA ASN A 319 18.36 -11.48 -0.21
C ASN A 319 17.90 -10.19 0.47
N ASP A 320 16.60 -9.88 0.42
CA ASP A 320 16.06 -8.60 0.88
C ASP A 320 15.58 -8.63 2.33
N CYS A 321 15.07 -9.76 2.82
CA CYS A 321 14.42 -9.83 4.15
C CYS A 321 15.08 -10.83 5.11
N TYR A 322 16.05 -11.64 4.67
CA TYR A 322 16.54 -12.75 5.50
C TYR A 322 17.20 -12.31 6.80
N SER A 323 18.02 -11.25 6.78
CA SER A 323 18.65 -10.74 8.01
C SER A 323 17.61 -10.22 9.02
N ASP A 324 16.55 -9.59 8.52
CA ASP A 324 15.53 -8.96 9.35
C ASP A 324 14.59 -10.00 9.96
N VAL A 325 14.18 -10.99 9.16
CA VAL A 325 13.41 -12.16 9.62
C VAL A 325 14.23 -12.97 10.63
N ASP A 326 15.53 -13.19 10.38
CA ASP A 326 16.42 -13.89 11.31
C ASP A 326 16.57 -13.12 12.64
N ALA A 327 16.74 -11.80 12.57
CA ALA A 327 16.79 -10.93 13.75
C ALA A 327 15.47 -10.95 14.55
N ILE A 328 14.31 -10.95 13.86
CA ILE A 328 12.99 -11.05 14.48
C ILE A 328 12.82 -12.41 15.20
N ILE A 329 13.17 -13.51 14.53
CA ILE A 329 13.09 -14.86 15.12
C ILE A 329 14.03 -14.96 16.34
N ALA A 330 15.25 -14.45 16.23
CA ALA A 330 16.22 -14.43 17.32
C ALA A 330 15.72 -13.59 18.52
N ALA A 331 15.16 -12.41 18.27
CA ALA A 331 14.61 -11.53 19.30
C ALA A 331 13.41 -12.15 20.03
N GLU A 332 12.48 -12.77 19.28
CA GLU A 332 11.30 -13.43 19.87
C GLU A 332 11.65 -14.71 20.64
N ALA A 333 12.68 -15.44 20.19
CA ALA A 333 13.21 -16.60 20.90
C ALA A 333 13.93 -16.19 22.20
N ALA A 334 14.76 -15.15 22.15
CA ALA A 334 15.44 -14.59 23.32
C ALA A 334 14.45 -14.05 24.36
N ALA A 335 13.33 -13.50 23.91
CA ALA A 335 12.24 -13.04 24.76
C ALA A 335 11.32 -14.15 25.30
N GLY A 336 11.59 -15.43 24.97
CA GLY A 336 10.79 -16.58 25.41
C GLY A 336 9.39 -16.66 24.81
N ARG A 337 9.09 -15.86 23.78
CA ARG A 337 7.77 -15.77 23.13
C ARG A 337 7.64 -16.68 21.90
N LEU A 338 8.76 -17.22 21.42
CA LEU A 338 8.83 -18.13 20.29
C LEU A 338 9.65 -19.38 20.66
N ASN A 339 9.05 -20.56 20.51
CA ASN A 339 9.80 -21.80 20.49
C ASN A 339 10.21 -22.13 19.05
N VAL A 340 11.42 -21.72 18.67
CA VAL A 340 11.95 -21.88 17.29
C VAL A 340 11.86 -23.32 16.81
N ARG A 341 12.13 -24.30 17.66
CA ARG A 341 12.04 -25.73 17.31
C ARG A 341 10.60 -26.18 17.04
N THR A 342 9.62 -25.59 17.70
CA THR A 342 8.20 -25.89 17.47
C THR A 342 7.73 -25.25 16.17
N PHE A 343 8.12 -24.00 15.97
CA PHE A 343 7.85 -23.23 14.77
C PHE A 343 8.45 -23.88 13.50
N GLU A 344 9.72 -24.28 13.51
CA GLU A 344 10.38 -24.98 12.40
C GLU A 344 9.68 -26.31 12.06
N LYS A 345 9.17 -27.03 13.06
CA LYS A 345 8.45 -28.29 12.86
C LYS A 345 7.09 -28.11 12.19
N VAL A 346 6.36 -27.05 12.54
CA VAL A 346 5.03 -26.77 11.96
C VAL A 346 5.17 -26.54 10.45
N ILE A 347 6.11 -25.69 10.04
CA ILE A 347 6.36 -25.40 8.63
C ILE A 347 6.84 -26.65 7.88
N LYS A 348 7.69 -27.46 8.50
CA LYS A 348 8.14 -28.73 7.91
C LYS A 348 6.98 -29.68 7.65
N ARG A 349 6.07 -29.85 8.62
CA ARG A 349 4.91 -30.73 8.47
C ARG A 349 3.97 -30.26 7.37
N MET A 350 3.71 -28.95 7.29
CA MET A 350 2.90 -28.39 6.20
C MET A 350 3.46 -28.72 4.82
N TYR A 351 4.79 -28.85 4.71
CA TYR A 351 5.46 -29.28 3.49
C TYR A 351 5.46 -30.79 3.27
N GLU A 352 5.56 -31.59 4.33
CA GLU A 352 5.48 -33.06 4.27
C GLU A 352 4.06 -33.53 3.90
N ASP A 353 3.01 -32.81 4.28
CA ASP A 353 1.61 -33.09 3.94
C ASP A 353 1.22 -32.67 2.49
N ARG A 354 2.21 -32.35 1.64
CA ARG A 354 1.96 -31.93 0.25
C ARG A 354 1.52 -33.09 -0.64
N ASP A 355 0.81 -32.76 -1.71
CA ASP A 355 0.59 -33.69 -2.81
C ASP A 355 1.91 -33.92 -3.57
N GLU A 356 2.38 -35.17 -3.62
CA GLU A 356 3.63 -35.55 -4.30
C GLU A 356 3.60 -35.28 -5.82
N THR A 357 2.41 -35.07 -6.40
CA THR A 357 2.23 -34.77 -7.83
C THR A 357 2.17 -33.28 -8.16
N ALA A 358 2.14 -32.40 -7.14
CA ALA A 358 2.05 -30.95 -7.32
C ALA A 358 3.38 -30.31 -7.75
N SER A 359 3.31 -29.23 -8.54
CA SER A 359 4.50 -28.48 -8.95
C SER A 359 5.13 -27.75 -7.75
N GLN A 360 6.44 -27.44 -7.83
CA GLN A 360 7.13 -26.68 -6.77
C GLN A 360 6.43 -25.33 -6.47
N SER A 361 5.89 -24.69 -7.51
CA SER A 361 5.16 -23.42 -7.41
C SER A 361 3.80 -23.58 -6.73
N ASP A 362 3.08 -24.68 -6.99
CA ASP A 362 1.81 -24.97 -6.34
C ASP A 362 1.99 -25.31 -4.87
N VAL A 363 3.02 -26.10 -4.54
CA VAL A 363 3.40 -26.41 -3.16
C VAL A 363 3.76 -25.14 -2.40
N TYR A 364 4.57 -24.26 -3.01
CA TYR A 364 4.94 -22.98 -2.43
C TYR A 364 3.71 -22.09 -2.15
N ASN A 365 2.84 -21.89 -3.15
CA ASN A 365 1.65 -21.06 -2.98
C ASN A 365 0.67 -21.65 -1.95
N THR A 366 0.53 -22.98 -1.92
CA THR A 366 -0.29 -23.67 -0.92
C THR A 366 0.21 -23.45 0.50
N LEU A 367 1.53 -23.49 0.72
CA LEU A 367 2.13 -23.18 2.02
C LEU A 367 1.88 -21.74 2.45
N VAL A 368 1.99 -20.78 1.52
CA VAL A 368 1.71 -19.37 1.78
C VAL A 368 0.24 -19.17 2.17
N GLU A 369 -0.68 -19.80 1.44
CA GLU A 369 -2.11 -19.75 1.77
C GLU A 369 -2.42 -20.39 3.11
N LEU A 370 -1.86 -21.56 3.41
CA LEU A 370 -2.10 -22.24 4.69
C LEU A 370 -1.64 -21.40 5.88
N ILE A 371 -0.46 -20.78 5.81
CA ILE A 371 0.03 -19.89 6.87
C ILE A 371 -0.86 -18.65 6.95
N TYR A 372 -1.24 -18.07 5.82
CA TYR A 372 -2.11 -16.90 5.78
C TYR A 372 -3.48 -17.18 6.41
N GLU A 373 -4.12 -18.30 6.06
CA GLU A 373 -5.42 -18.66 6.62
C GLU A 373 -5.34 -19.00 8.10
N GLN A 374 -4.36 -19.80 8.50
CA GLN A 374 -4.24 -20.25 9.89
C GLN A 374 -3.75 -19.16 10.85
N THR A 375 -3.11 -18.11 10.33
CA THR A 375 -2.78 -16.91 11.12
C THR A 375 -3.97 -15.95 11.27
N GLY A 376 -5.15 -16.29 10.74
CA GLY A 376 -6.33 -15.42 10.78
C GLY A 376 -6.28 -14.34 9.71
N ARG A 377 -5.56 -14.58 8.62
CA ARG A 377 -5.40 -13.67 7.48
C ARG A 377 -4.75 -12.33 7.85
N ILE A 378 -3.73 -12.39 8.73
CA ILE A 378 -2.98 -11.21 9.20
C ILE A 378 -2.28 -10.53 8.02
N SER A 379 -1.41 -11.26 7.33
CA SER A 379 -0.76 -10.76 6.12
C SER A 379 -0.31 -11.94 5.25
N ARG A 380 -0.79 -11.94 4.00
CA ARG A 380 -0.39 -12.93 3.00
C ARG A 380 1.06 -12.73 2.59
N GLU A 381 1.52 -11.49 2.63
CA GLU A 381 2.88 -11.08 2.28
C GLU A 381 3.88 -11.50 3.35
N ALA A 382 3.58 -11.30 4.63
CA ALA A 382 4.39 -11.82 5.73
C ALA A 382 4.46 -13.36 5.72
N SER A 383 3.36 -14.01 5.34
CA SER A 383 3.31 -15.47 5.15
C SER A 383 4.23 -15.93 4.01
N ARG A 384 4.25 -15.19 2.88
CA ARG A 384 5.16 -15.45 1.75
C ARG A 384 6.64 -15.32 2.13
N ILE A 385 7.01 -14.21 2.74
CA ILE A 385 8.38 -13.92 3.17
C ILE A 385 8.87 -15.01 4.14
N LEU A 386 7.99 -15.44 5.03
CA LEU A 386 8.31 -16.50 5.97
C LEU A 386 8.57 -17.85 5.27
N VAL A 387 7.73 -18.23 4.30
CA VAL A 387 7.98 -19.44 3.49
C VAL A 387 9.31 -19.34 2.74
N SER A 388 9.61 -18.21 2.10
CA SER A 388 10.89 -17.97 1.41
C SER A 388 12.10 -18.13 2.34
N TYR A 389 12.04 -17.56 3.54
CA TYR A 389 13.06 -17.71 4.57
C TYR A 389 13.29 -19.19 4.95
N PHE A 390 12.20 -19.95 5.08
CA PHE A 390 12.27 -21.38 5.39
C PHE A 390 12.84 -22.23 4.26
N VAL A 391 12.53 -21.93 3.01
CA VAL A 391 13.10 -22.64 1.86
C VAL A 391 14.62 -22.44 1.78
N GLN A 392 15.11 -21.25 2.15
CA GLN A 392 16.55 -21.00 2.28
C GLN A 392 17.17 -21.78 3.46
N ARG A 393 16.56 -21.70 4.64
CA ARG A 393 17.16 -22.19 5.90
C ARG A 393 17.04 -23.71 6.09
N CYS A 394 15.99 -24.36 5.57
CA CYS A 394 15.72 -25.78 5.77
C CYS A 394 15.98 -26.63 4.51
N GLU A 395 16.22 -27.94 4.68
CA GLU A 395 16.24 -28.96 3.59
C GLU A 395 14.86 -29.23 2.97
N VAL A 396 13.95 -28.27 3.10
CA VAL A 396 12.65 -28.29 2.43
C VAL A 396 12.94 -27.95 0.96
N PHE A 397 12.45 -28.77 0.03
CA PHE A 397 12.80 -28.76 -1.42
C PHE A 397 14.14 -29.40 -1.83
N GLY A 398 14.88 -30.03 -0.91
CA GLY A 398 16.05 -30.86 -1.24
C GLY A 398 15.69 -32.20 -1.86
#